data_AF-A0A803MGK2-F1
#
_entry.id   AF-A0A803MGK2-F1
#
_cell.length_a   1.000
_cell.length_b   1.000
_cell.length_c   1.000
_cell.angle_alpha   90.00
_cell.angle_beta   90.00
_cell.angle_gamma   90.00
#
_symmetry.space_group_name_H-M   'P 1'
#
loop_
_entity.id
_entity.type
_entity.pdbx_description
1 polymer ?
#
loop_
_entity_poly.entity_id
_entity_poly.type
_entity_poly.pdbx_seq_one_letter_code
_entity_poly.pdbx_strand_id
1 'polypeptide(L)' 'MTNARPLKIPMDPHLKLKDDTGSVLKDAEPYQVGKLIYLTITRLDIAFTVHVLSKFMHKPTDVHYQCAKRVLRYLSGSTQ' A
#
# COMPACT_ATOMS: atom_id res chain seq x y z
N MET A 1 14.27 9.24 -1.24
CA MET A 1 13.09 9.27 -2.15
C MET A 1 12.54 10.69 -2.20
N THR A 2 13.25 11.64 -2.79
CA THR A 2 13.03 13.08 -2.61
C THR A 2 12.27 13.77 -3.75
N ASN A 3 11.63 13.02 -4.65
CA ASN A 3 10.92 13.62 -5.78
C ASN A 3 9.66 12.83 -6.19
N ALA A 4 8.83 12.45 -5.21
CA ALA A 4 7.56 11.79 -5.46
C ALA A 4 6.41 12.81 -5.40
N ARG A 5 5.63 12.93 -6.49
CA ARG A 5 4.42 13.77 -6.50
C ARG A 5 3.48 13.33 -5.36
N PRO A 6 3.11 14.23 -4.43
CA PRO A 6 2.15 13.95 -3.37
C PRO A 6 0.84 13.45 -3.96
N LEU A 7 0.34 12.35 -3.42
CA LEU A 7 -1.00 11.88 -3.73
C LEU A 7 -1.96 12.48 -2.70
N LYS A 8 -3.18 12.84 -3.12
CA LYS A 8 -4.22 13.34 -2.21
C LYS A 8 -5.04 12.22 -1.55
N ILE A 9 -4.97 11.01 -2.11
CA ILE A 9 -5.77 9.86 -1.68
C ILE A 9 -4.85 8.63 -1.63
N PRO A 10 -4.86 7.84 -0.54
CA PRO A 10 -3.95 6.72 -0.37
C PRO A 10 -4.24 5.56 -1.35
N MET A 11 -5.50 5.35 -1.70
CA MET A 11 -5.93 4.32 -2.65
C MET A 11 -7.29 4.71 -3.26
N ASP A 12 -7.55 4.27 -4.49
CA ASP A 12 -8.88 4.42 -5.09
C ASP A 12 -9.85 3.39 -4.46
N PRO A 13 -10.96 3.81 -3.82
CA PRO A 13 -11.94 2.90 -3.20
C PRO A 13 -12.62 1.95 -4.21
N HIS A 14 -12.63 2.31 -5.50
CA HIS A 14 -13.23 1.50 -6.56
C HIS A 14 -12.25 0.47 -7.12
N LEU A 15 -10.98 0.49 -6.69
CA LEU A 15 -9.98 -0.48 -7.11
C LEU A 15 -10.26 -1.85 -6.46
N LYS A 16 -10.88 -2.75 -7.23
CA LYS A 16 -11.08 -4.15 -6.82
C LYS A 16 -9.76 -4.90 -6.93
N LEU A 17 -9.01 -4.98 -5.83
CA LEU A 17 -7.91 -5.92 -5.68
C LEU A 17 -8.49 -7.34 -5.64
N LYS A 18 -8.22 -8.14 -6.67
CA LYS A 18 -8.56 -9.57 -6.70
C LYS A 18 -7.29 -10.39 -6.62
N ASP A 19 -7.39 -11.58 -6.02
CA ASP A 19 -6.29 -12.54 -5.90
C ASP A 19 -5.62 -12.92 -7.24
N ASP A 20 -6.36 -12.82 -8.34
CA ASP A 20 -5.91 -13.17 -9.69
C ASP A 20 -5.43 -11.95 -10.52
N THR A 21 -5.35 -10.77 -9.92
CA THR A 21 -4.92 -9.57 -10.64
C THR A 21 -3.41 -9.41 -10.53
N GLY A 22 -2.71 -9.82 -11.60
CA GLY A 22 -1.29 -9.58 -11.82
C GLY A 22 -0.39 -10.77 -11.51
N SER A 23 0.90 -10.61 -11.78
CA SER A 23 1.92 -11.64 -11.51
C SER A 23 2.28 -11.68 -10.03
N VAL A 24 2.35 -12.88 -9.46
CA VAL A 24 2.87 -13.11 -8.11
C VAL A 24 4.31 -12.62 -8.04
N LEU A 25 4.59 -11.78 -7.06
CA LEU A 25 5.90 -11.20 -6.88
C LEU A 25 6.74 -12.15 -6.02
N LYS A 26 7.75 -12.79 -6.62
CA LYS A 26 8.63 -13.76 -5.93
C LYS A 26 9.56 -13.09 -4.90
N ASP A 27 9.90 -11.82 -5.13
CA ASP A 27 10.82 -11.02 -4.29
C ASP A 27 10.09 -9.90 -3.54
N ALA A 28 8.83 -10.11 -3.17
CA ALA A 28 8.13 -9.14 -2.34
C ALA A 28 8.78 -9.08 -0.95
N GLU A 29 9.40 -7.95 -0.62
CA GLU A 29 9.83 -7.65 0.74
C GLU A 29 8.62 -7.74 1.70
N PRO A 30 8.53 -8.77 2.57
CA PRO A 30 7.38 -8.97 3.45
C PRO A 30 7.22 -7.80 4.44
N TYR A 31 8.29 -7.02 4.64
CA TYR A 31 8.38 -5.95 5.63
C TYR A 31 7.70 -4.63 5.21
N GLN A 32 7.33 -4.46 3.94
CA GLN A 32 6.70 -3.22 3.46
C GLN A 32 5.27 -3.06 3.99
N VAL A 33 4.47 -4.14 3.99
CA VAL A 33 3.09 -4.10 4.50
C VAL A 33 3.08 -4.06 6.02
N GLY A 34 4.01 -4.75 6.70
CA GLY A 34 4.14 -4.71 8.15
C GLY A 34 4.42 -3.30 8.70
N LYS A 35 5.31 -2.55 8.05
CA LYS A 35 5.55 -1.13 8.39
C LYS A 35 4.31 -0.25 8.21
N LEU A 36 3.53 -0.51 7.16
CA LEU A 36 2.27 0.22 6.92
C LEU A 36 1.22 -0.08 7.99
N ILE A 37 1.14 -1.32 8.49
CA ILE A 37 0.24 -1.69 9.60
C ILE A 37 0.58 -0.87 10.85
N TYR A 38 1.87 -0.75 11.19
CA TYR A 38 2.28 0.07 12.32
C TYR A 38 1.90 1.56 12.15
N LEU A 39 2.01 2.08 10.92
CA LEU A 39 1.61 3.46 10.61
C LEU A 39 0.11 3.71 10.75
N THR A 40 -0.75 2.69 10.64
CA THR A 40 -2.21 2.86 10.85
C THR A 40 -2.56 3.32 12.27
N ILE A 41 -1.68 3.07 13.24
CA ILE A 41 -1.86 3.48 14.64
C ILE A 41 -1.83 5.00 14.78
N THR A 42 -0.98 5.69 14.01
CA THR A 42 -0.84 7.15 14.05
C THR A 42 -1.58 7.86 12.92
N ARG A 43 -1.95 7.13 11.85
CA ARG A 43 -2.57 7.64 10.62
C ARG A 43 -3.71 6.72 10.19
N LEU A 44 -4.91 6.99 10.70
CA LEU A 44 -6.12 6.20 10.39
C LEU A 44 -6.64 6.38 8.95
N ASP A 45 -6.19 7.43 8.25
CA ASP A 45 -6.53 7.73 6.86
C ASP A 45 -6.07 6.64 5.87
N ILE A 46 -5.05 5.87 6.22
CA ILE A 46 -4.55 4.74 5.43
C ILE A 46 -5.05 3.37 5.93
N ALA A 47 -5.76 3.31 7.06
CA ALA A 47 -6.11 2.06 7.73
C ALA A 47 -6.92 1.10 6.84
N PHE A 48 -7.87 1.64 6.08
CA PHE A 48 -8.67 0.85 5.14
C PHE A 48 -7.80 0.19 4.07
N THR A 49 -6.92 0.95 3.42
CA THR A 49 -6.02 0.46 2.38
C THR A 49 -5.07 -0.61 2.93
N VAL A 50 -4.50 -0.37 4.10
CA VAL A 50 -3.57 -1.31 4.74
C VAL A 50 -4.27 -2.60 5.15
N HIS A 51 -5.49 -2.51 5.67
CA HIS A 51 -6.29 -3.69 5.98
C HIS A 51 -6.57 -4.54 4.74
N VAL A 52 -6.89 -3.92 3.59
CA VAL A 52 -7.06 -4.65 2.32
C VAL A 52 -5.76 -5.30 1.87
N LEU A 53 -4.63 -4.57 1.90
CA LEU A 53 -3.32 -5.10 1.50
C LEU A 53 -2.85 -6.24 2.42
N SER A 54 -3.18 -6.19 3.70
CA SER A 54 -2.83 -7.23 4.67
C SER A 54 -3.41 -8.60 4.32
N LYS A 55 -4.55 -8.65 3.61
CA LYS A 55 -5.17 -9.91 3.17
C LYS A 55 -4.33 -10.64 2.12
N PHE A 56 -3.56 -9.90 1.33
CA PHE A 56 -2.75 -10.44 0.23
C PHE A 56 -1.29 -10.65 0.61
N MET A 57 -0.92 -10.54 1.90
CA MET A 57 0.46 -10.73 2.37
C MET A 57 1.01 -12.14 2.14
N HIS A 58 0.14 -13.15 2.09
CA HIS A 58 0.56 -14.53 1.82
C HIS A 58 0.96 -14.77 0.36
N LYS A 59 0.45 -13.95 -0.57
CA LYS A 59 0.72 -14.07 -2.01
C LYS A 59 0.65 -12.67 -2.67
N PRO A 60 1.64 -11.81 -2.39
CA PRO A 60 1.67 -10.47 -2.96
C PRO A 60 1.82 -10.53 -4.47
N THR A 61 1.12 -9.63 -5.18
CA THR A 61 1.22 -9.46 -6.63
C THR A 61 1.78 -8.07 -6.93
N ASP A 62 2.22 -7.84 -8.18
CA ASP A 62 2.71 -6.51 -8.59
C ASP A 62 1.68 -5.40 -8.30
N VAL A 63 0.38 -5.68 -8.49
CA VAL A 63 -0.69 -4.72 -8.23
C VAL A 63 -0.78 -4.35 -6.74
N HIS A 64 -0.65 -5.34 -5.85
CA HIS A 64 -0.58 -5.11 -4.40
C HIS A 64 0.64 -4.26 -4.03
N TYR A 65 1.79 -4.54 -4.65
CA TYR A 65 3.02 -3.79 -4.41
C TYR A 65 2.95 -2.35 -4.93
N GLN A 66 2.34 -2.11 -6.08
CA GLN A 66 2.08 -0.76 -6.59
C GLN A 66 1.15 0.03 -5.67
N CYS A 67 0.13 -0.62 -5.12
CA CYS A 67 -0.75 0.00 -4.12
C CYS A 67 0.01 0.38 -2.85
N ALA A 68 0.84 -0.51 -2.31
CA ALA A 68 1.70 -0.20 -1.15
C ALA A 68 2.64 0.98 -1.44
N LYS A 69 3.29 1.02 -2.61
CA LYS A 69 4.09 2.17 -3.06
C LYS A 69 3.28 3.45 -3.16
N ARG A 70 2.03 3.38 -3.60
CA ARG A 70 1.13 4.55 -3.68
C ARG A 70 0.84 5.12 -2.29
N VAL A 71 0.60 4.27 -1.30
CA VAL A 71 0.42 4.68 0.10
C VAL A 71 1.69 5.33 0.65
N LEU A 72 2.86 4.76 0.38
CA LEU A 72 4.14 5.36 0.79
C LEU A 72 4.36 6.75 0.16
N ARG A 73 3.98 6.93 -1.10
CA ARG A 73 4.03 8.24 -1.78
C ARG A 73 3.02 9.24 -1.22
N TYR A 74 1.84 8.77 -0.82
CA TYR A 74 0.85 9.58 -0.11
C TYR A 74 1.43 10.08 1.23
N LEU A 75 1.98 9.17 2.04
CA LEU A 75 2.60 9.50 3.33
C LEU A 75 3.79 10.46 3.21
N SER A 76 4.60 10.31 2.16
CA SER A 76 5.71 11.21 1.87
C SER A 76 5.27 12.61 1.42
N GLY A 77 4.03 12.76 0.96
CA GLY A 77 3.46 14.03 0.53
C GLY A 77 2.54 14.68 1.56
N SER A 78 2.06 13.91 2.55
CA SER A 78 1.21 14.36 3.65
C SER A 78 2.01 14.72 4.91
N THR A 79 3.32 14.98 4.77
CA THR A 79 4.16 15.52 5.84
C THR A 79 3.71 16.96 6.08
N GLN A 80 2.80 17.10 7.03
CA GLN A 80 2.49 18.37 7.69
C GLN A 80 3.42 18.48 8.91
#